data_AF-A0A9W7ZP20-F1
#
_entry.id   AF-A0A9W7ZP20-F1
#
_cell.length_a   1.000
_cell.length_b   1.000
_cell.length_c   1.000
_cell.angle_alpha   90.00
_cell.angle_beta   90.00
_cell.angle_gamma   90.00
#
_symmetry.space_group_name_H-M   'P 1'
#
loop_
_entity.id
_entity.type
_entity.pdbx_description
1 polymer ?
#
loop_
_entity_poly.entity_id
_entity_poly.type
_entity_poly.pdbx_seq_one_letter_code
_entity_poly.pdbx_strand_id
1 'polypeptide(L)'
;MSREVAGDSAREFTIRRRKNSALLGLSAAIGTDLRLYMQTLGVIRDLFLELNDPALGTLRLDLVMVMHENDIGKLVNDDVCYGLAWPLDACIIKQHMDEHQVQELQSYFDKFDNESMPYGEISLILSSPYARNILAQHVLSILEKIAPISAVSQRYKELTFPRAMLTMGLSARDLIQQDHPRLPKDSQLKTRAFFQSLLEHIEDSSKQPTKEDVSILSANGIARQIIYAFVLKHATDQHSNIASAWLLVIHGIVPAILGIADASIDSEANPPAISTSHSIDAFELDAFIQRLVNCICTSDRTIAAILNSIPQTQASLGSVEAIQLPLLQLLIRVGRLRHHGHEQIISFLAGCSKLLAFEYEAIGGNAFSKEAAALFIFQFCEYAAAHCAIDPACVGTLEEQYNKLVSVSPRQAFKYQIARCNCPNASKFLVL
;
A
#
# COMPACT_ATOMS: atom_id res chain seq x y z
N MET A 1 -2.17 6.65 -8.52
CA MET A 1 -0.75 7.08 -8.51
C MET A 1 0.17 6.07 -7.77
N SER A 2 -0.03 4.74 -7.87
CA SER A 2 0.77 3.74 -7.12
C SER A 2 1.21 2.51 -7.95
N ARG A 3 1.76 2.70 -9.15
CA ARG A 3 2.36 1.58 -9.89
C ARG A 3 3.77 1.29 -9.36
N GLU A 4 3.91 0.21 -8.59
CA GLU A 4 5.11 -0.61 -8.32
C GLU A 4 6.42 0.07 -7.89
N VAL A 5 6.94 -0.36 -6.74
CA VAL A 5 8.28 0.02 -6.28
C VAL A 5 8.92 -1.18 -5.56
N ALA A 6 9.57 -2.05 -6.35
CA ALA A 6 10.51 -3.05 -5.88
C ALA A 6 11.69 -3.14 -6.87
N GLY A 7 12.93 -2.94 -6.41
CA GLY A 7 14.14 -3.02 -7.25
C GLY A 7 14.20 -1.97 -8.37
N ASP A 8 14.72 -2.35 -9.55
CA ASP A 8 14.92 -1.46 -10.71
C ASP A 8 13.65 -0.72 -11.17
N SER A 9 12.46 -1.31 -10.90
CA SER A 9 11.17 -0.67 -11.15
C SER A 9 10.96 0.62 -10.34
N ALA A 10 11.52 0.70 -9.13
CA ALA A 10 11.40 1.85 -8.24
C ALA A 10 12.01 3.11 -8.83
N ARG A 11 13.21 2.94 -9.39
CA ARG A 11 13.95 3.99 -10.07
C ARG A 11 13.21 4.44 -11.32
N GLU A 12 12.80 3.49 -12.16
CA GLU A 12 12.09 3.79 -13.40
C GLU A 12 10.78 4.54 -13.11
N PHE A 13 10.03 4.09 -12.10
CA PHE A 13 8.79 4.72 -11.70
C PHE A 13 9.01 6.16 -11.20
N THR A 14 10.02 6.37 -10.34
CA THR A 14 10.37 7.71 -9.83
C THR A 14 10.73 8.64 -10.99
N ILE A 15 11.55 8.17 -11.94
CA ILE A 15 11.91 8.92 -13.15
C ILE A 15 10.66 9.23 -13.98
N ARG A 16 9.74 8.27 -14.16
CA ARG A 16 8.50 8.46 -14.92
C ARG A 16 7.61 9.53 -14.28
N ARG A 17 7.52 9.56 -12.95
CA ARG A 17 6.75 10.55 -12.20
C ARG A 17 7.34 11.96 -12.38
N ARG A 18 8.66 12.11 -12.36
CA ARG A 18 9.36 13.38 -12.64
C ARG A 18 9.24 13.84 -14.09
N LYS A 19 9.13 12.90 -15.02
CA LYS A 19 8.87 13.19 -16.44
C LYS A 19 7.40 13.50 -16.76
N ASN A 20 6.54 13.59 -15.75
CA ASN A 20 5.15 13.96 -15.96
C ASN A 20 5.05 15.39 -16.52
N SER A 21 4.33 15.55 -17.63
CA SER A 21 4.20 16.84 -18.32
C SER A 21 3.62 17.97 -17.44
N ALA A 22 2.73 17.66 -16.51
CA ALA A 22 2.17 18.66 -15.60
C ALA A 22 3.21 19.17 -14.60
N LEU A 23 4.04 18.27 -14.05
CA LEU A 23 5.11 18.64 -13.13
C LEU A 23 6.22 19.43 -13.84
N LEU A 24 6.61 18.99 -15.05
CA LEU A 24 7.56 19.72 -15.88
C LEU A 24 7.03 21.10 -16.28
N GLY A 25 5.74 21.18 -16.62
CA GLY A 25 5.07 22.46 -16.91
C GLY A 25 5.06 23.39 -15.70
N LEU A 26 4.83 22.86 -14.50
CA LEU A 26 4.91 23.62 -13.25
C LEU A 26 6.33 24.14 -12.98
N SER A 27 7.35 23.28 -13.11
CA SER A 27 8.76 23.67 -12.97
C SER A 27 9.14 24.76 -13.98
N ALA A 28 8.72 24.62 -15.25
CA ALA A 28 8.96 25.62 -16.29
C ALA A 28 8.26 26.96 -16.01
N ALA A 29 7.05 26.94 -15.46
CA ALA A 29 6.29 28.14 -15.10
C ALA A 29 6.92 28.90 -13.91
N ILE A 30 7.48 28.16 -12.94
CA ILE A 30 8.24 28.74 -11.82
C ILE A 30 9.55 29.35 -12.33
N GLY A 31 10.25 28.64 -13.22
CA GLY A 31 11.55 29.05 -13.74
C GLY A 31 12.54 29.31 -12.60
N THR A 32 13.22 30.46 -12.63
CA THR A 32 14.18 30.87 -11.60
C THR A 32 13.61 31.83 -10.56
N ASP A 33 12.28 31.98 -10.47
CA ASP A 33 11.63 32.91 -9.54
C ASP A 33 11.40 32.26 -8.16
N LEU A 34 12.17 32.72 -7.16
CA LEU A 34 12.06 32.22 -5.78
C LEU A 34 10.69 32.47 -5.16
N ARG A 35 10.07 33.61 -5.48
CA ARG A 35 8.77 33.95 -4.92
C ARG A 35 7.70 33.02 -5.47
N LEU A 36 7.70 32.76 -6.78
CA LEU A 36 6.77 31.81 -7.39
C LEU A 36 6.99 30.39 -6.87
N TYR A 37 8.24 29.99 -6.66
CA TYR A 37 8.57 28.70 -6.04
C TYR A 37 7.94 28.59 -4.65
N MET A 38 8.22 29.55 -3.76
CA MET A 38 7.69 29.55 -2.38
C MET A 38 6.15 29.65 -2.34
N GLN A 39 5.54 30.43 -3.23
CA GLN A 39 4.08 30.48 -3.36
C GLN A 39 3.49 29.13 -3.80
N THR A 40 4.15 28.44 -4.73
CA THR A 40 3.74 27.10 -5.16
C THR A 40 3.82 26.12 -4.00
N LEU A 41 4.88 26.16 -3.20
CA LEU A 41 4.99 25.33 -1.99
C LEU A 41 3.84 25.60 -1.00
N GLY A 42 3.49 26.87 -0.80
CA GLY A 42 2.33 27.27 0.01
C GLY A 42 1.02 26.69 -0.51
N VAL A 43 0.77 26.74 -1.82
CA VAL A 43 -0.42 26.14 -2.43
C VAL A 43 -0.47 24.62 -2.21
N ILE A 44 0.66 23.91 -2.36
CA ILE A 44 0.72 22.46 -2.10
C ILE A 44 0.37 22.16 -0.64
N ARG A 45 0.88 22.97 0.29
CA ARG A 45 0.59 22.86 1.73
C ARG A 45 -0.89 23.09 2.03
N ASP A 46 -1.49 24.13 1.45
CA ASP A 46 -2.90 24.47 1.67
C ASP A 46 -3.82 23.36 1.12
N LEU A 47 -3.53 22.86 -0.09
CA LEU A 47 -4.24 21.71 -0.67
C LEU A 47 -4.10 20.46 0.21
N PHE A 48 -2.93 20.26 0.84
CA PHE A 48 -2.74 19.12 1.75
C PHE A 48 -3.62 19.24 2.99
N LEU A 49 -3.75 20.44 3.56
CA LEU A 49 -4.64 20.67 4.69
C LEU A 49 -6.12 20.46 4.34
N GLU A 50 -6.52 20.85 3.14
CA GLU A 50 -7.89 20.71 2.64
C GLU A 50 -8.23 19.23 2.39
N LEU A 51 -7.38 18.54 1.61
CA LEU A 51 -7.68 17.21 1.09
C LEU A 51 -7.16 16.06 1.98
N ASN A 52 -6.15 16.33 2.80
CA ASN A 52 -5.39 15.33 3.55
C ASN A 52 -4.90 14.17 2.66
N ASP A 53 -4.36 14.50 1.48
CA ASP A 53 -3.91 13.54 0.47
C ASP A 53 -2.36 13.37 0.50
N PRO A 54 -1.84 12.19 0.88
CA PRO A 54 -0.42 11.84 0.83
C PRO A 54 0.27 12.07 -0.53
N ALA A 55 -0.48 12.10 -1.63
CA ALA A 55 0.07 12.37 -2.95
C ALA A 55 0.68 13.78 -3.04
N LEU A 56 0.22 14.74 -2.24
CA LEU A 56 0.79 16.09 -2.19
C LEU A 56 2.16 16.12 -1.51
N GLY A 57 2.41 15.22 -0.55
CA GLY A 57 3.76 14.99 -0.02
C GLY A 57 4.72 14.43 -1.08
N THR A 58 4.21 13.57 -1.96
CA THR A 58 4.96 13.08 -3.13
C THR A 58 5.24 14.20 -4.12
N LEU A 59 4.23 15.02 -4.44
CA LEU A 59 4.38 16.18 -5.32
C LEU A 59 5.43 17.16 -4.76
N ARG A 60 5.40 17.44 -3.46
CA ARG A 60 6.37 18.30 -2.78
C ARG A 60 7.80 17.77 -2.91
N LEU A 61 7.98 16.47 -2.73
CA LEU A 61 9.27 15.79 -2.90
C LEU A 61 9.74 15.82 -4.37
N ASP A 62 8.87 15.49 -5.32
CA ASP A 62 9.25 15.50 -6.74
C ASP A 62 9.56 16.89 -7.25
N LEU A 63 8.82 17.91 -6.81
CA LEU A 63 9.04 19.28 -7.24
C LEU A 63 10.44 19.74 -6.87
N VAL A 64 10.87 19.55 -5.62
CA VAL A 64 12.23 19.96 -5.21
C VAL A 64 13.31 19.18 -5.97
N MET A 65 13.08 17.90 -6.28
CA MET A 65 14.01 17.08 -7.05
C MET A 65 14.07 17.48 -8.53
N VAL A 66 12.94 17.81 -9.16
CA VAL A 66 12.90 18.32 -10.55
C VAL A 66 13.56 19.70 -10.64
N MET A 67 13.33 20.58 -9.67
CA MET A 67 13.99 21.88 -9.62
C MET A 67 15.50 21.73 -9.47
N HIS A 68 15.97 20.75 -8.68
CA HIS A 68 17.39 20.41 -8.60
C HIS A 68 17.93 19.90 -9.95
N GLU A 69 17.26 18.93 -10.57
CA GLU A 69 17.70 18.30 -11.83
C GLU A 69 17.78 19.30 -12.99
N ASN A 70 16.95 20.35 -12.97
CA ASN A 70 16.96 21.44 -13.96
C ASN A 70 18.02 22.52 -13.67
N ASP A 71 18.94 22.28 -12.73
CA ASP A 71 20.00 23.21 -12.30
C ASP A 71 19.47 24.57 -11.81
N ILE A 72 18.26 24.58 -11.26
CA ILE A 72 17.67 25.74 -10.59
C ILE A 72 18.13 25.74 -9.11
N GLY A 73 19.38 25.33 -8.88
CA GLY A 73 19.93 25.00 -7.58
C GLY A 73 19.94 26.17 -6.58
N LYS A 74 19.97 27.42 -7.06
CA LYS A 74 19.85 28.60 -6.20
C LYS A 74 18.52 28.63 -5.44
N LEU A 75 17.40 28.27 -6.08
CA LEU A 75 16.09 28.23 -5.41
C LEU A 75 16.00 27.09 -4.41
N VAL A 76 16.56 25.95 -4.79
CA VAL A 76 16.51 24.71 -4.01
C VAL A 76 17.34 24.84 -2.73
N ASN A 77 18.42 25.62 -2.74
CA ASN A 77 19.20 25.89 -1.53
C ASN A 77 18.46 26.74 -0.49
N ASP A 78 17.49 27.55 -0.92
CA ASP A 78 16.62 28.33 -0.02
C ASP A 78 15.42 27.49 0.47
N ASP A 79 15.21 26.30 -0.10
CA ASP A 79 14.20 25.35 0.38
C ASP A 79 14.70 24.62 1.63
N VAL A 80 14.05 24.90 2.75
CA VAL A 80 14.38 24.30 4.05
C VAL A 80 14.35 22.76 4.04
N CYS A 81 13.57 22.15 3.15
CA CYS A 81 13.44 20.70 3.07
C CYS A 81 14.38 20.03 2.06
N TYR A 82 15.16 20.77 1.29
CA TYR A 82 16.04 20.16 0.28
C TYR A 82 17.05 19.19 0.90
N GLY A 83 17.65 19.56 2.04
CA GLY A 83 18.60 18.71 2.78
C GLY A 83 18.00 17.41 3.32
N LEU A 84 16.67 17.33 3.47
CA LEU A 84 15.94 16.11 3.77
C LEU A 84 15.59 15.35 2.49
N ALA A 85 15.04 16.05 1.51
CA ALA A 85 14.50 15.50 0.28
C ALA A 85 15.56 14.74 -0.51
N TRP A 86 16.76 15.31 -0.63
CA TRP A 86 17.86 14.74 -1.40
C TRP A 86 18.29 13.34 -0.93
N PRO A 87 18.74 13.15 0.33
CA PRO A 87 19.13 11.82 0.81
C PRO A 87 17.94 10.86 0.91
N LEU A 88 16.75 11.36 1.26
CA LEU A 88 15.54 10.53 1.33
C LEU A 88 15.16 9.98 -0.05
N ASP A 89 15.28 10.79 -1.09
CA ASP A 89 14.99 10.39 -2.46
C ASP A 89 15.95 9.29 -2.94
N ALA A 90 17.24 9.41 -2.62
CA ALA A 90 18.20 8.36 -2.90
C ALA A 90 17.80 7.02 -2.23
N CYS A 91 17.26 7.07 -1.01
CA CYS A 91 16.74 5.88 -0.33
C CYS A 91 15.52 5.28 -1.04
N ILE A 92 14.59 6.14 -1.49
CA ILE A 92 13.40 5.73 -2.24
C ILE A 92 13.81 5.08 -3.56
N ILE A 93 14.73 5.67 -4.31
CA ILE A 93 15.17 5.12 -5.60
C ILE A 93 15.87 3.77 -5.41
N LYS A 94 16.72 3.65 -4.40
CA LYS A 94 17.45 2.41 -4.09
C LYS A 94 16.58 1.34 -3.43
N GLN A 95 15.39 1.70 -2.92
CA GLN A 95 14.59 0.86 -2.02
C GLN A 95 15.40 0.31 -0.84
N HIS A 96 16.37 1.09 -0.38
CA HIS A 96 17.23 0.74 0.73
C HIS A 96 17.67 1.98 1.48
N MET A 97 17.80 1.86 2.80
CA MET A 97 18.32 2.88 3.70
C MET A 97 19.44 2.26 4.54
N ASP A 98 20.68 2.64 4.22
CA ASP A 98 21.89 2.20 4.91
C ASP A 98 22.31 3.18 6.04
N GLU A 99 23.34 2.82 6.81
CA GLU A 99 23.83 3.62 7.94
C GLU A 99 24.33 5.01 7.52
N HIS A 100 24.94 5.13 6.33
CA HIS A 100 25.42 6.42 5.84
C HIS A 100 24.24 7.35 5.52
N GLN A 101 23.20 6.83 4.86
CA GLN A 101 21.99 7.58 4.55
C GLN A 101 21.23 7.98 5.82
N VAL A 102 21.19 7.11 6.83
CA VAL A 102 20.63 7.46 8.15
C VAL A 102 21.40 8.59 8.80
N GLN A 103 22.74 8.55 8.79
CA GLN A 103 23.57 9.61 9.34
C GLN A 103 23.38 10.94 8.58
N GLU A 104 23.31 10.89 7.25
CA GLU A 104 23.06 12.07 6.42
C GLU A 104 21.70 12.70 6.76
N LEU A 105 20.64 11.88 6.87
CA LEU A 105 19.32 12.32 7.29
C LEU A 105 19.35 12.88 8.72
N GLN A 106 19.98 12.20 9.68
CA GLN A 106 20.11 12.69 11.06
C GLN A 106 20.84 14.04 11.12
N SER A 107 21.92 14.19 10.36
CA SER A 107 22.69 15.43 10.29
C SER A 107 21.88 16.61 9.77
N TYR A 108 20.83 16.36 8.98
CA TYR A 108 19.88 17.39 8.59
C TYR A 108 19.03 17.86 9.77
N PHE A 109 18.52 16.95 10.60
CA PHE A 109 17.74 17.28 11.80
C PHE A 109 18.58 17.96 12.88
N ASP A 110 19.85 17.57 13.05
CA ASP A 110 20.77 18.14 14.03
C ASP A 110 21.08 19.64 13.80
N LYS A 111 20.72 20.19 12.64
CA LYS A 111 20.87 21.63 12.32
C LYS A 111 19.84 22.51 13.01
N PHE A 112 18.79 21.93 13.55
CA PHE A 112 17.66 22.66 14.11
C PHE A 112 17.48 22.32 15.58
N ASP A 113 17.14 23.33 16.36
CA ASP A 113 16.65 23.13 17.71
C ASP A 113 15.18 22.72 17.66
N ASN A 114 14.69 22.08 18.74
CA ASN A 114 13.31 21.61 18.82
C ASN A 114 12.26 22.72 18.57
N GLU A 115 12.58 23.99 18.83
CA GLU A 115 11.68 25.13 18.65
C GLU A 115 11.73 25.72 17.23
N SER A 116 12.83 25.56 16.51
CA SER A 116 13.03 26.11 15.16
C SER A 116 12.83 25.09 14.04
N MET A 117 12.59 23.83 14.41
CA MET A 117 12.36 22.74 13.46
C MET A 117 11.14 23.04 12.57
N PRO A 118 11.28 23.02 11.23
CA PRO A 118 10.18 23.21 10.28
C PRO A 118 9.32 21.94 10.15
N TYR A 119 8.71 21.50 11.26
CA TYR A 119 7.90 20.27 11.34
C TYR A 119 6.83 20.20 10.25
N GLY A 120 6.17 21.31 9.93
CA GLY A 120 5.13 21.33 8.89
C GLY A 120 5.66 20.94 7.51
N GLU A 121 6.75 21.55 7.06
CA GLU A 121 7.33 21.27 5.74
C GLU A 121 7.96 19.88 5.67
N ILE A 122 8.65 19.47 6.74
CA ILE A 122 9.24 18.14 6.85
C ILE A 122 8.16 17.06 6.85
N SER A 123 7.13 17.23 7.68
CA SER A 123 6.05 16.25 7.78
C SER A 123 5.26 16.11 6.49
N LEU A 124 5.12 17.19 5.70
CA LEU A 124 4.53 17.12 4.37
C LEU A 124 5.33 16.19 3.45
N ILE A 125 6.65 16.33 3.36
CA ILE A 125 7.48 15.37 2.58
C ILE A 125 7.38 13.96 3.15
N LEU A 126 7.44 13.82 4.46
CA LEU A 126 7.37 12.51 5.12
C LEU A 126 5.99 11.87 5.05
N SER A 127 4.94 12.62 4.72
CA SER A 127 3.61 12.08 4.42
C SER A 127 3.58 11.32 3.09
N SER A 128 4.61 11.46 2.26
CA SER A 128 4.78 10.68 1.04
C SER A 128 4.74 9.17 1.35
N PRO A 129 3.88 8.40 0.68
CA PRO A 129 3.81 6.95 0.88
C PRO A 129 5.14 6.25 0.55
N TYR A 130 5.93 6.81 -0.36
CA TYR A 130 7.26 6.28 -0.70
C TYR A 130 8.26 6.49 0.44
N ALA A 131 8.22 7.65 1.09
CA ALA A 131 9.03 7.95 2.26
C ALA A 131 8.65 7.06 3.44
N ARG A 132 7.36 6.93 3.75
CA ARG A 132 6.88 6.08 4.85
C ARG A 132 7.22 4.61 4.62
N ASN A 133 7.06 4.12 3.39
CA ASN A 133 7.44 2.76 3.03
C ASN A 133 8.93 2.49 3.27
N ILE A 134 9.84 3.37 2.81
CA ILE A 134 11.28 3.13 3.01
C ILE A 134 11.67 3.19 4.49
N LEU A 135 11.05 4.08 5.26
CA LEU A 135 11.25 4.16 6.71
C LEU A 135 10.72 2.91 7.44
N ALA A 136 9.54 2.41 7.06
CA ALA A 136 8.96 1.19 7.62
C ALA A 136 9.84 -0.04 7.32
N GLN A 137 10.35 -0.16 6.10
CA GLN A 137 11.32 -1.21 5.74
C GLN A 137 12.61 -1.10 6.55
N HIS A 138 13.11 0.11 6.78
CA HIS A 138 14.30 0.33 7.59
C HIS A 138 14.08 -0.06 9.06
N VAL A 139 12.92 0.31 9.64
CA VAL A 139 12.52 -0.14 11.00
C VAL A 139 12.49 -1.66 11.07
N LEU A 140 11.86 -2.32 10.09
CA LEU A 140 11.81 -3.78 10.04
C LEU A 140 13.22 -4.38 9.96
N SER A 141 14.11 -3.83 9.14
CA SER A 141 15.50 -4.30 9.05
C SER A 141 16.25 -4.18 10.38
N ILE A 142 16.02 -3.10 11.15
CA ILE A 142 16.59 -2.98 12.50
C ILE A 142 16.01 -4.06 13.43
N LEU A 143 14.69 -4.29 13.41
CA LEU A 143 14.06 -5.33 14.24
C LEU A 143 14.59 -6.73 13.91
N GLU A 144 14.76 -7.06 12.64
CA GLU A 144 15.35 -8.34 12.21
C GLU A 144 16.80 -8.51 12.67
N LYS A 145 17.56 -7.41 12.75
CA LYS A 145 18.90 -7.41 13.34
C LYS A 145 18.89 -7.54 14.87
N ILE A 146 17.79 -7.18 15.53
CA ILE A 146 17.64 -7.30 17.00
C ILE A 146 17.26 -8.72 17.39
N ALA A 147 16.32 -9.35 16.69
CA ALA A 147 15.80 -10.70 16.97
C ALA A 147 16.88 -11.77 17.31
N PRO A 148 17.99 -11.91 16.56
CA PRO A 148 18.99 -12.94 16.88
C PRO A 148 19.86 -12.63 18.12
N ILE A 149 19.80 -11.41 18.68
CA ILE A 149 20.73 -10.92 19.70
C ILE A 149 19.98 -10.64 21.02
N SER A 150 20.30 -11.42 22.06
CA SER A 150 19.78 -11.24 23.43
C SER A 150 20.19 -9.91 24.10
N ALA A 151 21.04 -9.10 23.48
CA ALA A 151 21.42 -7.75 23.92
C ALA A 151 20.48 -6.68 23.33
N VAL A 152 19.22 -6.75 23.75
CA VAL A 152 18.06 -5.97 23.29
C VAL A 152 18.24 -4.44 23.47
N SER A 153 18.99 -3.96 24.46
CA SER A 153 18.88 -2.55 24.90
C SER A 153 19.53 -1.49 24.00
N GLN A 154 20.63 -1.81 23.31
CA GLN A 154 21.41 -0.79 22.57
C GLN A 154 20.84 -0.51 21.17
N ARG A 155 20.44 -1.56 20.45
CA ARG A 155 19.86 -1.43 19.09
C ARG A 155 18.45 -0.85 19.07
N TYR A 156 17.69 -0.97 20.17
CA TYR A 156 16.41 -0.27 20.29
C TYR A 156 16.54 1.26 20.20
N LYS A 157 17.72 1.83 20.46
CA LYS A 157 17.96 3.27 20.26
C LYS A 157 17.96 3.64 18.78
N GLU A 158 18.40 2.75 17.89
CA GLU A 158 18.42 2.96 16.43
C GLU A 158 17.00 3.13 15.88
N LEU A 159 15.98 2.57 16.54
CA LEU A 159 14.57 2.75 16.17
C LEU A 159 14.04 4.16 16.44
N THR A 160 14.71 4.97 17.26
CA THR A 160 14.20 6.28 17.70
C THR A 160 14.00 7.23 16.52
N PHE A 161 15.01 7.32 15.66
CA PHE A 161 15.02 8.23 14.51
C PHE A 161 13.98 7.86 13.44
N PRO A 162 13.99 6.65 12.85
CA PRO A 162 13.01 6.30 11.82
C PRO A 162 11.58 6.25 12.36
N ARG A 163 11.37 5.90 13.65
CA ARG A 163 10.07 6.03 14.30
C ARG A 163 9.59 7.48 14.33
N ALA A 164 10.44 8.42 14.74
CA ALA A 164 10.08 9.84 14.77
C ALA A 164 9.69 10.35 13.36
N MET A 165 10.41 9.94 12.32
CA MET A 165 10.08 10.27 10.93
C MET A 165 8.73 9.70 10.49
N LEU A 166 8.43 8.43 10.84
CA LEU A 166 7.11 7.85 10.60
C LEU A 166 6.00 8.60 11.35
N THR A 167 6.24 8.96 12.62
CA THR A 167 5.29 9.78 13.40
C THR A 167 5.03 11.13 12.73
N MET A 168 6.08 11.82 12.24
CA MET A 168 5.94 13.07 11.50
C MET A 168 5.06 12.88 10.26
N GLY A 169 5.36 11.88 9.43
CA GLY A 169 4.62 11.65 8.19
C GLY A 169 3.16 11.23 8.37
N LEU A 170 2.84 10.51 9.45
CA LEU A 170 1.47 10.11 9.80
C LEU A 170 0.67 11.26 10.44
N SER A 171 1.35 12.13 11.18
CA SER A 171 0.73 13.27 11.89
C SER A 171 0.88 14.58 11.11
N ALA A 172 1.15 14.50 9.81
CA ALA A 172 1.54 15.67 9.01
C ALA A 172 0.49 16.77 9.03
N ARG A 173 -0.80 16.41 8.87
CA ARG A 173 -1.89 17.39 8.90
C ARG A 173 -1.92 18.15 10.22
N ASP A 174 -1.85 17.43 11.34
CA ASP A 174 -1.87 18.03 12.68
C ASP A 174 -0.64 18.92 12.90
N LEU A 175 0.54 18.48 12.47
CA LEU A 175 1.79 19.25 12.61
C LEU A 175 1.79 20.51 11.75
N ILE A 176 1.13 20.49 10.59
CA ILE A 176 1.02 21.64 9.69
C ILE A 176 0.02 22.67 10.26
N GLN A 177 -1.00 22.25 11.00
CA GLN A 177 -2.00 23.13 11.60
C GLN A 177 -1.58 23.76 12.94
N GLN A 178 -0.59 23.17 13.63
CA GLN A 178 -0.13 23.68 14.93
C GLN A 178 0.70 24.97 14.78
N ASP A 179 0.40 25.98 15.60
CA ASP A 179 1.22 27.20 15.70
C ASP A 179 2.63 26.90 16.26
N HIS A 180 2.70 26.00 17.23
CA HIS A 180 3.95 25.50 17.83
C HIS A 180 4.02 23.98 17.69
N PRO A 181 4.39 23.48 16.50
CA PRO A 181 4.31 22.08 16.19
C PRO A 181 5.21 21.26 17.11
N ARG A 182 4.65 20.21 17.69
CA ARG A 182 5.37 19.24 18.49
C ARG A 182 5.00 17.85 18.04
N LEU A 183 6.00 16.99 17.93
CA LEU A 183 5.77 15.58 17.69
C LEU A 183 4.78 15.03 18.73
N PRO A 184 3.69 14.38 18.28
CA PRO A 184 2.80 13.69 19.19
C PRO A 184 3.61 12.76 20.08
N LYS A 185 3.30 12.77 21.37
CA LYS A 185 3.79 11.73 22.28
C LYS A 185 3.08 10.46 21.90
N ASP A 186 3.62 9.76 20.90
CA ASP A 186 3.20 8.40 20.59
C ASP A 186 3.27 7.60 21.89
N SER A 187 2.33 6.67 22.07
CA SER A 187 2.31 5.82 23.25
C SER A 187 3.53 4.89 23.20
N GLN A 188 4.69 5.40 23.64
CA GLN A 188 5.98 4.72 23.56
C GLN A 188 5.91 3.31 24.14
N LEU A 189 5.04 3.12 25.14
CA LEU A 189 4.71 1.83 25.73
C LEU A 189 4.03 0.88 24.74
N LYS A 190 2.99 1.31 24.02
CA LYS A 190 2.31 0.46 23.02
C LYS A 190 3.20 0.17 21.82
N THR A 191 3.94 1.17 21.32
CA THR A 191 4.86 0.98 20.19
C THR A 191 6.02 0.04 20.58
N ARG A 192 6.50 0.11 21.82
CA ARG A 192 7.50 -0.83 22.33
C ARG A 192 6.94 -2.24 22.53
N ALA A 193 5.73 -2.37 23.08
CA ALA A 193 5.06 -3.66 23.22
C ALA A 193 4.84 -4.33 21.85
N PHE A 194 4.42 -3.54 20.86
CA PHE A 194 4.30 -3.99 19.49
C PHE A 194 5.63 -4.48 18.90
N PHE A 195 6.72 -3.72 19.05
CA PHE A 195 8.04 -4.16 18.58
C PHE A 195 8.47 -5.47 19.25
N GLN A 196 8.21 -5.63 20.54
CA GLN A 196 8.50 -6.87 21.25
C GLN A 196 7.69 -8.05 20.69
N SER A 197 6.39 -7.86 20.48
CA SER A 197 5.53 -8.87 19.86
C SER A 197 6.00 -9.23 18.44
N LEU A 198 6.33 -8.24 17.62
CA LEU A 198 6.83 -8.48 16.27
C LEU A 198 8.18 -9.21 16.25
N LEU A 199 9.09 -8.93 17.19
CA LEU A 199 10.33 -9.68 17.35
C LEU A 199 10.06 -11.16 17.61
N GLU A 200 9.09 -11.46 18.46
CA GLU A 200 8.69 -12.85 18.72
C GLU A 200 8.17 -13.56 17.47
N HIS A 201 7.47 -12.85 16.58
CA HIS A 201 7.04 -13.39 15.28
C HIS A 201 8.18 -13.55 14.28
N ILE A 202 9.20 -12.68 14.34
CA ILE A 202 10.41 -12.79 13.53
C ILE A 202 11.24 -14.00 13.97
N GLU A 203 11.35 -14.24 15.28
CA GLU A 203 12.08 -15.38 15.84
C GLU A 203 11.34 -16.71 15.65
N ASP A 204 10.01 -16.71 15.83
CA ASP A 204 9.17 -17.89 15.75
C ASP A 204 8.00 -17.67 14.77
N SER A 205 8.22 -18.11 13.53
CA SER A 205 7.24 -18.10 12.45
C SER A 205 5.94 -18.88 12.71
N SER A 206 5.89 -19.72 13.76
CA SER A 206 4.70 -20.49 14.11
C SER A 206 3.71 -19.68 14.97
N LYS A 207 4.16 -18.60 15.62
CA LYS A 207 3.32 -17.77 16.47
C LYS A 207 2.25 -17.03 15.67
N GLN A 208 1.01 -17.11 16.16
CA GLN A 208 -0.14 -16.41 15.61
C GLN A 208 -0.29 -15.02 16.24
N PRO A 209 -0.72 -13.99 15.49
CA PRO A 209 -0.97 -12.66 16.04
C PRO A 209 -1.95 -12.70 17.21
N THR A 210 -1.65 -11.96 18.27
CA THR A 210 -2.45 -11.92 19.49
C THR A 210 -3.59 -10.90 19.39
N LYS A 211 -4.55 -10.96 20.32
CA LYS A 211 -5.60 -9.93 20.45
C LYS A 211 -5.03 -8.54 20.75
N GLU A 212 -3.89 -8.48 21.43
CA GLU A 212 -3.20 -7.23 21.71
C GLU A 212 -2.62 -6.62 20.44
N ASP A 213 -2.04 -7.44 19.55
CA ASP A 213 -1.55 -6.97 18.24
C ASP A 213 -2.68 -6.36 17.42
N VAL A 214 -3.85 -7.01 17.38
CA VAL A 214 -5.04 -6.49 16.68
C VAL A 214 -5.47 -5.13 17.23
N SER A 215 -5.50 -4.99 18.56
CA SER A 215 -5.84 -3.73 19.24
C SER A 215 -4.84 -2.62 18.93
N ILE A 216 -3.54 -2.93 18.96
CA ILE A 216 -2.48 -1.98 18.63
C ILE A 216 -2.59 -1.54 17.17
N LEU A 217 -2.73 -2.47 16.23
CA LEU A 217 -2.80 -2.15 14.79
C LEU A 217 -4.04 -1.33 14.44
N SER A 218 -5.15 -1.55 15.14
CA SER A 218 -6.36 -0.74 14.95
C SER A 218 -6.14 0.73 15.32
N ALA A 219 -5.28 1.00 16.32
CA ALA A 219 -5.09 2.33 16.90
C ALA A 219 -3.78 3.02 16.50
N ASN A 220 -2.81 2.32 15.89
CA ASN A 220 -1.45 2.85 15.67
C ASN A 220 -1.01 2.71 14.20
N GLY A 221 -0.89 3.84 13.50
CA GLY A 221 -0.45 3.89 12.10
C GLY A 221 0.99 3.42 11.88
N ILE A 222 1.90 3.63 12.85
CA ILE A 222 3.29 3.15 12.75
C ILE A 222 3.30 1.62 12.74
N ALA A 223 2.54 1.00 13.63
CA ALA A 223 2.41 -0.45 13.69
C ALA A 223 1.87 -1.00 12.36
N ARG A 224 0.84 -0.36 11.77
CA ARG A 224 0.31 -0.75 10.45
C ARG A 224 1.35 -0.67 9.34
N GLN A 225 2.07 0.45 9.23
CA GLN A 225 3.12 0.63 8.22
C GLN A 225 4.19 -0.47 8.31
N ILE A 226 4.61 -0.83 9.51
CA ILE A 226 5.63 -1.86 9.73
C ILE A 226 5.07 -3.25 9.41
N ILE A 227 3.83 -3.57 9.80
CA ILE A 227 3.18 -4.83 9.42
C ILE A 227 2.99 -4.94 7.91
N TYR A 228 2.63 -3.86 7.21
CA TYR A 228 2.56 -3.87 5.76
C TYR A 228 3.90 -4.21 5.13
N ALA A 229 5.00 -3.61 5.59
CA ALA A 229 6.34 -3.95 5.13
C ALA A 229 6.71 -5.42 5.44
N PHE A 230 6.38 -5.89 6.64
CA PHE A 230 6.62 -7.27 7.09
C PHE A 230 5.87 -8.30 6.23
N VAL A 231 4.58 -8.09 5.99
CA VAL A 231 3.74 -8.96 5.17
C VAL A 231 4.22 -8.97 3.71
N LEU A 232 4.55 -7.80 3.14
CA LEU A 232 5.06 -7.72 1.77
C LEU A 232 6.38 -8.48 1.60
N LYS A 233 7.28 -8.37 2.58
CA LYS A 233 8.55 -9.11 2.59
C LYS A 233 8.30 -10.62 2.62
N HIS A 234 7.49 -11.10 3.56
CA HIS A 234 7.20 -12.53 3.70
C HIS A 234 6.33 -13.12 2.58
N ALA A 235 5.48 -12.33 1.94
CA ALA A 235 4.75 -12.73 0.74
C ALA A 235 5.71 -12.95 -0.45
N THR A 236 6.81 -12.21 -0.50
CA THR A 236 7.86 -12.37 -1.52
C THR A 236 8.77 -13.56 -1.22
N ASP A 237 9.14 -13.74 0.05
CA ASP A 237 10.07 -14.79 0.53
C ASP A 237 9.42 -16.18 0.67
N GLN A 238 8.18 -16.37 0.18
CA GLN A 238 7.42 -17.63 0.21
C GLN A 238 7.08 -18.16 1.62
N HIS A 239 7.12 -17.33 2.65
CA HIS A 239 6.64 -17.66 3.99
C HIS A 239 5.12 -17.45 4.09
N SER A 240 4.37 -18.24 3.32
CA SER A 240 2.92 -18.07 3.11
C SER A 240 2.10 -18.11 4.40
N ASN A 241 2.51 -18.89 5.40
CA ASN A 241 1.79 -19.02 6.67
C ASN A 241 1.81 -17.73 7.49
N ILE A 242 2.96 -17.08 7.60
CA ILE A 242 3.12 -15.82 8.36
C ILE A 242 2.30 -14.72 7.69
N ALA A 243 2.46 -14.56 6.37
CA ALA A 243 1.71 -13.57 5.62
C ALA A 243 0.20 -13.81 5.75
N SER A 244 -0.27 -15.07 5.64
CA SER A 244 -1.67 -15.43 5.77
C SER A 244 -2.27 -15.06 7.13
N ALA A 245 -1.55 -15.31 8.23
CA ALA A 245 -2.01 -14.97 9.58
C ALA A 245 -2.22 -13.46 9.75
N TRP A 246 -1.26 -12.65 9.29
CA TRP A 246 -1.38 -11.19 9.35
C TRP A 246 -2.41 -10.62 8.38
N LEU A 247 -2.62 -11.23 7.21
CA LEU A 247 -3.67 -10.82 6.28
C LEU A 247 -5.08 -10.96 6.90
N LEU A 248 -5.31 -12.01 7.70
CA LEU A 248 -6.57 -12.16 8.45
C LEU A 248 -6.74 -11.04 9.49
N VAL A 249 -5.67 -10.68 10.20
CA VAL A 249 -5.69 -9.56 11.15
C VAL A 249 -6.01 -8.25 10.42
N ILE A 250 -5.30 -7.96 9.33
CA ILE A 250 -5.51 -6.74 8.53
C ILE A 250 -6.95 -6.69 8.03
N HIS A 251 -7.48 -7.80 7.49
CA HIS A 251 -8.87 -7.93 7.08
C HIS A 251 -9.85 -7.54 8.19
N GLY A 252 -9.64 -8.05 9.41
CA GLY A 252 -10.49 -7.76 10.56
C GLY A 252 -10.47 -6.30 11.01
N ILE A 253 -9.37 -5.57 10.77
CA ILE A 253 -9.22 -4.18 11.22
C ILE A 253 -9.46 -3.14 10.12
N VAL A 254 -9.67 -3.52 8.86
CA VAL A 254 -10.03 -2.60 7.75
C VAL A 254 -11.11 -1.56 8.15
N PRO A 255 -12.21 -1.95 8.83
CA PRO A 255 -13.26 -1.00 9.21
C PRO A 255 -12.74 0.08 10.16
N ALA A 256 -11.95 -0.32 11.15
CA ALA A 256 -11.31 0.60 12.10
C ALA A 256 -10.30 1.53 11.42
N ILE A 257 -9.51 1.01 10.47
CA ILE A 257 -8.56 1.79 9.66
C ILE A 257 -9.29 2.89 8.90
N LEU A 258 -10.43 2.56 8.29
CA LEU A 258 -11.20 3.48 7.46
C LEU A 258 -12.17 4.37 8.26
N GLY A 259 -12.29 4.17 9.58
CA GLY A 259 -13.25 4.90 10.42
C GLY A 259 -14.71 4.53 10.13
N ILE A 260 -14.96 3.30 9.69
CA ILE A 260 -16.27 2.80 9.25
C ILE A 260 -16.78 1.77 10.28
N ALA A 261 -18.07 1.85 10.63
CA ALA A 261 -18.70 0.87 11.52
C ALA A 261 -18.86 -0.49 10.81
N ASP A 262 -18.50 -1.59 11.47
CA ASP A 262 -18.58 -2.96 10.90
C ASP A 262 -19.93 -3.29 10.27
N ALA A 263 -21.03 -2.87 10.90
CA ALA A 263 -22.39 -3.13 10.43
C ALA A 263 -22.74 -2.45 9.09
N SER A 264 -21.93 -1.48 8.64
CA SER A 264 -22.18 -0.76 7.39
C SER A 264 -21.57 -1.42 6.15
N ILE A 265 -20.81 -2.51 6.32
CA ILE A 265 -20.03 -3.14 5.25
C ILE A 265 -20.85 -4.18 4.47
N ASP A 266 -21.93 -4.68 5.06
CA ASP A 266 -22.86 -5.62 4.43
C ASP A 266 -24.08 -4.92 3.80
N SER A 267 -24.14 -3.58 3.86
CA SER A 267 -25.15 -2.79 3.18
C SER A 267 -24.81 -2.68 1.69
N GLU A 268 -25.67 -3.18 0.80
CA GLU A 268 -25.55 -3.08 -0.68
C GLU A 268 -25.58 -1.65 -1.23
N ALA A 269 -25.75 -0.63 -0.39
CA ALA A 269 -25.72 0.78 -0.79
C ALA A 269 -24.28 1.29 -0.99
N ASN A 270 -24.15 2.40 -1.74
CA ASN A 270 -22.89 3.11 -2.04
C ASN A 270 -21.85 3.06 -0.92
N PRO A 271 -20.55 2.96 -1.25
CA PRO A 271 -19.48 2.82 -0.27
C PRO A 271 -19.52 4.01 0.68
N PRO A 272 -19.41 3.77 2.00
CA PRO A 272 -19.49 4.84 2.98
C PRO A 272 -18.40 5.88 2.73
N ALA A 273 -18.77 7.15 2.83
CA ALA A 273 -17.83 8.25 2.71
C ALA A 273 -16.77 8.16 3.82
N ILE A 274 -15.50 8.12 3.43
CA ILE A 274 -14.39 8.07 4.38
C ILE A 274 -14.10 9.50 4.85
N SER A 275 -14.09 9.70 6.17
CA SER A 275 -13.74 10.99 6.77
C SER A 275 -12.33 11.41 6.35
N THR A 276 -12.11 12.71 6.15
CA THR A 276 -10.79 13.26 5.83
C THR A 276 -9.73 12.88 6.88
N SER A 277 -10.11 12.63 8.13
CA SER A 277 -9.21 12.14 9.19
C SER A 277 -8.60 10.76 8.91
N HIS A 278 -9.28 9.92 8.13
CA HIS A 278 -8.84 8.56 7.76
C HIS A 278 -8.27 8.48 6.34
N SER A 279 -8.15 9.60 5.63
CA SER A 279 -7.69 9.64 4.22
C SER A 279 -6.29 9.03 4.07
N ILE A 280 -5.36 9.39 4.96
CA ILE A 280 -3.99 8.86 4.97
C ILE A 280 -4.00 7.34 5.17
N ASP A 281 -4.71 6.87 6.19
CA ASP A 281 -4.81 5.43 6.51
C ASP A 281 -5.42 4.62 5.36
N ALA A 282 -6.45 5.17 4.72
CA ALA A 282 -7.11 4.54 3.60
C ALA A 282 -6.22 4.48 2.34
N PHE A 283 -5.46 5.55 2.08
CA PHE A 283 -4.45 5.56 1.02
C PHE A 283 -3.37 4.49 1.26
N GLU A 284 -2.91 4.36 2.50
CA GLU A 284 -1.89 3.37 2.87
C GLU A 284 -2.37 1.95 2.68
N LEU A 285 -3.61 1.66 3.07
CA LEU A 285 -4.23 0.36 2.84
C LEU A 285 -4.29 0.06 1.34
N ASP A 286 -4.76 1.00 0.51
CA ASP A 286 -4.81 0.83 -0.95
C ASP A 286 -3.42 0.56 -1.55
N ALA A 287 -2.40 1.31 -1.11
CA ALA A 287 -1.03 1.14 -1.57
C ALA A 287 -0.45 -0.22 -1.15
N PHE A 288 -0.73 -0.67 0.08
CA PHE A 288 -0.35 -1.99 0.57
C PHE A 288 -0.99 -3.10 -0.27
N ILE A 289 -2.30 -3.05 -0.48
CA ILE A 289 -3.06 -4.05 -1.24
C ILE A 289 -2.54 -4.14 -2.67
N GLN A 290 -2.34 -3.01 -3.34
CA GLN A 290 -1.80 -2.98 -4.68
C GLN A 290 -0.42 -3.64 -4.77
N ARG A 291 0.46 -3.29 -3.84
CA ARG A 291 1.82 -3.83 -3.84
C ARG A 291 1.84 -5.32 -3.51
N LEU A 292 0.97 -5.76 -2.61
CA LEU A 292 0.79 -7.18 -2.27
C LEU A 292 0.33 -7.97 -3.49
N VAL A 293 -0.71 -7.50 -4.19
CA VAL A 293 -1.20 -8.15 -5.40
C VAL A 293 -0.12 -8.22 -6.47
N ASN A 294 0.62 -7.13 -6.69
CA ASN A 294 1.71 -7.12 -7.66
C ASN A 294 2.83 -8.10 -7.28
N CYS A 295 3.29 -8.11 -6.02
CA CYS A 295 4.29 -9.08 -5.53
C CYS A 295 3.86 -10.52 -5.82
N ILE A 296 2.59 -10.84 -5.53
CA ILE A 296 2.03 -12.17 -5.78
C ILE A 296 1.96 -12.45 -7.30
N CYS A 297 1.48 -11.50 -8.10
CA CYS A 297 1.31 -11.68 -9.54
C CYS A 297 2.62 -11.76 -10.33
N THR A 298 3.71 -11.21 -9.79
CA THR A 298 5.05 -11.31 -10.41
C THR A 298 5.76 -12.63 -10.16
N SER A 299 5.25 -13.46 -9.24
CA SER A 299 5.85 -14.75 -8.86
C SER A 299 4.89 -15.90 -9.15
N ASP A 300 5.06 -16.54 -10.30
CA ASP A 300 4.27 -17.73 -10.69
C ASP A 300 4.26 -18.80 -9.59
N ARG A 301 5.39 -18.99 -8.90
CA ARG A 301 5.53 -19.90 -7.75
C ARG A 301 4.64 -19.50 -6.58
N THR A 302 4.55 -18.20 -6.28
CA THR A 302 3.72 -17.68 -5.18
C THR A 302 2.23 -17.85 -5.51
N ILE A 303 1.82 -17.57 -6.76
CA ILE A 303 0.45 -17.84 -7.23
C ILE A 303 0.14 -19.33 -7.11
N ALA A 304 1.05 -20.21 -7.57
CA ALA A 304 0.87 -21.66 -7.49
C ALA A 304 0.75 -22.14 -6.03
N ALA A 305 1.58 -21.62 -5.12
CA ALA A 305 1.49 -21.93 -3.69
C ALA A 305 0.16 -21.49 -3.06
N ILE A 306 -0.36 -20.32 -3.45
CA ILE A 306 -1.67 -19.82 -3.02
C ILE A 306 -2.81 -20.70 -3.56
N LEU A 307 -2.73 -21.13 -4.82
CA LEU A 307 -3.75 -22.00 -5.39
C LEU A 307 -3.72 -23.41 -4.79
N ASN A 308 -2.53 -23.93 -4.50
CA ASN A 308 -2.35 -25.24 -3.90
C ASN A 308 -2.70 -25.30 -2.41
N SER A 309 -2.77 -24.15 -1.72
CA SER A 309 -3.20 -24.10 -0.31
C SER A 309 -4.71 -24.18 -0.14
N ILE A 310 -5.48 -24.07 -1.23
CA ILE A 310 -6.94 -24.21 -1.21
C ILE A 310 -7.28 -25.70 -0.99
N PRO A 311 -7.96 -26.06 0.11
CA PRO A 311 -8.37 -27.45 0.33
C PRO A 311 -9.30 -27.92 -0.80
N GLN A 312 -9.03 -29.10 -1.38
CA GLN A 312 -9.87 -29.70 -2.44
C GLN A 312 -11.36 -29.82 -2.03
N THR A 313 -11.64 -29.94 -0.72
CA THR A 313 -12.98 -30.01 -0.14
C THR A 313 -13.73 -28.68 -0.10
N GLN A 314 -13.05 -27.53 -0.16
CA GLN A 314 -13.71 -26.22 -0.23
C GLN A 314 -14.20 -25.91 -1.66
N ALA A 315 -13.52 -26.42 -2.68
CA ALA A 315 -13.92 -26.26 -4.09
C ALA A 315 -15.20 -27.03 -4.45
N SER A 316 -15.52 -28.11 -3.71
CA SER A 316 -16.73 -28.92 -3.92
C SER A 316 -17.98 -28.39 -3.22
N LEU A 317 -17.85 -27.41 -2.31
CA LEU A 317 -18.96 -26.89 -1.49
C LEU A 317 -19.86 -25.86 -2.18
N GLY A 318 -19.57 -25.48 -3.43
CA GLY A 318 -20.48 -24.70 -4.29
C GLY A 318 -20.71 -23.24 -3.88
N SER A 319 -20.25 -22.80 -2.70
CA SER A 319 -20.30 -21.38 -2.28
C SER A 319 -18.90 -20.82 -2.07
N VAL A 320 -18.66 -19.64 -2.63
CA VAL A 320 -17.37 -18.92 -2.55
C VAL A 320 -17.07 -18.48 -1.11
N GLU A 321 -18.12 -18.33 -0.30
CA GLU A 321 -18.03 -17.99 1.11
C GLU A 321 -17.29 -19.06 1.93
N ALA A 322 -17.21 -20.30 1.44
CA ALA A 322 -16.47 -21.38 2.09
C ALA A 322 -14.95 -21.32 1.85
N ILE A 323 -14.47 -20.47 0.94
CA ILE A 323 -13.05 -20.33 0.61
C ILE A 323 -12.39 -19.44 1.67
N GLN A 324 -11.62 -20.06 2.56
CA GLN A 324 -10.87 -19.36 3.61
C GLN A 324 -9.47 -18.98 3.12
N LEU A 325 -9.40 -18.15 2.08
CA LEU A 325 -8.14 -17.57 1.63
C LEU A 325 -8.01 -16.13 2.17
N PRO A 326 -7.10 -15.86 3.13
CA PRO A 326 -6.99 -14.55 3.79
C PRO A 326 -6.81 -13.37 2.81
N LEU A 327 -6.01 -13.58 1.77
CA LEU A 327 -5.82 -12.59 0.70
C LEU A 327 -7.14 -12.26 0.00
N LEU A 328 -7.95 -13.28 -0.30
CA LEU A 328 -9.21 -13.11 -1.01
C LEU A 328 -10.22 -12.34 -0.16
N GLN A 329 -10.34 -12.73 1.11
CA GLN A 329 -11.21 -12.07 2.07
C GLN A 329 -10.81 -10.60 2.23
N LEU A 330 -9.51 -10.32 2.34
CA LEU A 330 -8.99 -8.96 2.39
C LEU A 330 -9.34 -8.18 1.12
N LEU A 331 -9.10 -8.74 -0.07
CA LEU A 331 -9.39 -8.08 -1.34
C LEU A 331 -10.88 -7.76 -1.49
N ILE A 332 -11.77 -8.71 -1.17
CA ILE A 332 -13.22 -8.51 -1.18
C ILE A 332 -13.61 -7.37 -0.23
N ARG A 333 -13.12 -7.42 1.02
CA ARG A 333 -13.43 -6.42 2.05
C ARG A 333 -12.98 -5.03 1.62
N VAL A 334 -11.78 -4.91 1.06
CA VAL A 334 -11.27 -3.63 0.56
C VAL A 334 -12.05 -3.18 -0.68
N GLY A 335 -12.34 -4.08 -1.62
CA GLY A 335 -13.15 -3.78 -2.81
C GLY A 335 -14.49 -3.14 -2.44
N ARG A 336 -15.26 -3.78 -1.54
CA ARG A 336 -16.54 -3.24 -1.05
C ARG A 336 -16.48 -1.80 -0.53
N LEU A 337 -15.33 -1.38 -0.01
CA LEU A 337 -15.15 -0.08 0.63
C LEU A 337 -14.37 0.92 -0.23
N ARG A 338 -13.65 0.45 -1.25
CA ARG A 338 -12.68 1.23 -2.02
C ARG A 338 -12.68 0.79 -3.48
N HIS A 339 -12.91 1.74 -4.38
CA HIS A 339 -12.79 1.51 -5.84
C HIS A 339 -11.43 0.93 -6.24
N HIS A 340 -10.35 1.37 -5.60
CA HIS A 340 -9.00 0.86 -5.88
C HIS A 340 -8.84 -0.63 -5.60
N GLY A 341 -9.59 -1.16 -4.62
CA GLY A 341 -9.63 -2.60 -4.33
C GLY A 341 -10.12 -3.43 -5.51
N HIS A 342 -11.04 -2.90 -6.33
CA HIS A 342 -11.55 -3.58 -7.52
C HIS A 342 -10.48 -3.78 -8.58
N GLU A 343 -9.67 -2.75 -8.87
CA GLU A 343 -8.56 -2.88 -9.81
C GLU A 343 -7.58 -3.96 -9.38
N GLN A 344 -7.32 -4.08 -8.08
CA GLN A 344 -6.42 -5.10 -7.54
C GLN A 344 -7.02 -6.50 -7.59
N ILE A 345 -8.33 -6.65 -7.36
CA ILE A 345 -9.04 -7.92 -7.58
C ILE A 345 -8.89 -8.38 -9.03
N ILE A 346 -9.13 -7.48 -9.99
CA ILE A 346 -9.02 -7.79 -11.42
C ILE A 346 -7.58 -8.18 -11.79
N SER A 347 -6.59 -7.43 -11.29
CA SER A 347 -5.18 -7.71 -11.52
C SER A 347 -4.79 -9.10 -10.99
N PHE A 348 -5.21 -9.42 -9.77
CA PHE A 348 -4.98 -10.72 -9.15
C PHE A 348 -5.61 -11.86 -9.96
N LEU A 349 -6.88 -11.71 -10.34
CA LEU A 349 -7.61 -12.65 -11.19
C LEU A 349 -6.92 -12.90 -12.53
N ALA A 350 -6.46 -11.83 -13.19
CA ALA A 350 -5.73 -11.93 -14.45
C ALA A 350 -4.38 -12.66 -14.26
N GLY A 351 -3.68 -12.43 -13.15
CA GLY A 351 -2.46 -13.16 -12.77
C GLY A 351 -2.72 -14.65 -12.59
N CYS A 352 -3.73 -15.03 -11.79
CA CYS A 352 -4.12 -16.42 -11.60
C CYS A 352 -4.50 -17.10 -12.93
N SER A 353 -5.23 -16.42 -13.81
CA SER A 353 -5.60 -16.96 -15.13
C SER A 353 -4.38 -17.21 -16.01
N LYS A 354 -3.33 -16.38 -15.95
CA LYS A 354 -2.09 -16.61 -16.72
C LYS A 354 -1.35 -17.85 -16.23
N LEU A 355 -1.24 -18.04 -14.92
CA LEU A 355 -0.61 -19.23 -14.36
C LEU A 355 -1.34 -20.51 -14.78
N LEU A 356 -2.67 -20.53 -14.67
CA LEU A 356 -3.49 -21.67 -15.11
C LEU A 356 -3.37 -21.96 -16.62
N ALA A 357 -3.05 -20.95 -17.43
CA ALA A 357 -2.78 -21.12 -18.85
C ALA A 357 -1.34 -21.60 -19.13
N PHE A 358 -0.36 -21.27 -18.28
CA PHE A 358 1.05 -21.64 -18.44
C PHE A 358 1.37 -23.06 -17.91
N GLU A 359 0.85 -23.44 -16.74
CA GLU A 359 0.96 -24.81 -16.22
C GLU A 359 0.19 -25.83 -17.09
N TYR A 360 -0.64 -25.34 -18.01
CA TYR A 360 -1.35 -26.13 -19.01
C TYR A 360 -0.43 -26.85 -20.00
N GLU A 361 0.79 -26.36 -20.20
CA GLU A 361 1.74 -26.94 -21.15
C GLU A 361 2.85 -27.79 -20.48
N ALA A 362 3.07 -27.65 -19.17
CA ALA A 362 4.32 -28.08 -18.54
C ALA A 362 4.24 -29.25 -17.54
N ILE A 363 3.13 -29.50 -16.84
CA ILE A 363 3.14 -30.42 -15.69
C ILE A 363 2.04 -31.48 -15.77
N GLY A 364 2.44 -32.69 -16.15
CA GLY A 364 1.63 -33.91 -16.09
C GLY A 364 1.65 -34.64 -14.74
N GLY A 365 1.40 -33.96 -13.61
CA GLY A 365 1.32 -34.66 -12.32
C GLY A 365 0.82 -33.84 -11.12
N ASN A 366 -0.26 -34.33 -10.49
CA ASN A 366 -0.80 -34.18 -9.11
C ASN A 366 -0.64 -32.80 -8.39
N ALA A 367 -1.63 -32.18 -7.72
CA ALA A 367 -2.87 -32.67 -7.10
C ALA A 367 -3.96 -31.57 -6.98
N PHE A 368 -4.05 -30.64 -7.93
CA PHE A 368 -5.23 -29.79 -8.09
C PHE A 368 -5.72 -29.98 -9.52
N SER A 369 -6.90 -30.57 -9.72
CA SER A 369 -7.37 -30.79 -11.09
C SER A 369 -7.57 -29.43 -11.75
N LYS A 370 -7.13 -29.32 -13.00
CA LYS A 370 -7.33 -28.14 -13.87
C LYS A 370 -8.77 -27.59 -13.79
N GLU A 371 -9.74 -28.49 -13.65
CA GLU A 371 -11.15 -28.17 -13.49
C GLU A 371 -11.47 -27.50 -12.15
N ALA A 372 -10.86 -27.95 -11.04
CA ALA A 372 -11.05 -27.34 -9.73
C ALA A 372 -10.49 -25.91 -9.66
N ALA A 373 -9.32 -25.64 -10.25
CA ALA A 373 -8.76 -24.28 -10.26
C ALA A 373 -9.57 -23.33 -11.16
N ALA A 374 -9.97 -23.79 -12.33
CA ALA A 374 -10.83 -23.01 -13.22
C ALA A 374 -12.20 -22.73 -12.59
N LEU A 375 -12.79 -23.73 -11.91
CA LEU A 375 -14.04 -23.57 -11.17
C LEU A 375 -13.89 -22.59 -10.00
N PHE A 376 -12.77 -22.63 -9.28
CA PHE A 376 -12.47 -21.72 -8.19
C PHE A 376 -12.35 -20.26 -8.66
N ILE A 377 -11.56 -20.00 -9.72
CA ILE A 377 -11.44 -18.66 -10.30
C ILE A 377 -12.80 -18.18 -10.79
N PHE A 378 -13.58 -19.06 -11.44
CA PHE A 378 -14.93 -18.74 -11.90
C PHE A 378 -15.86 -18.34 -10.75
N GLN A 379 -15.95 -19.18 -9.72
CA GLN A 379 -16.72 -18.93 -8.51
C GLN A 379 -16.32 -17.60 -7.86
N PHE A 380 -15.01 -17.33 -7.74
CA PHE A 380 -14.53 -16.07 -7.19
C PHE A 380 -14.89 -14.86 -8.08
N CYS A 381 -14.77 -14.95 -9.40
CA CYS A 381 -15.22 -13.91 -10.33
C CYS A 381 -16.73 -13.61 -10.18
N GLU A 382 -17.57 -14.65 -10.08
CA GLU A 382 -19.01 -14.48 -9.85
C GLU A 382 -19.29 -13.78 -8.52
N TYR A 383 -18.59 -14.18 -7.45
CA TYR A 383 -18.73 -13.56 -6.14
C TYR A 383 -18.26 -12.11 -6.12
N ALA A 384 -17.10 -11.82 -6.72
CA ALA A 384 -16.57 -10.47 -6.83
C ALA A 384 -17.53 -9.59 -7.66
N ALA A 385 -18.05 -10.08 -8.80
CA ALA A 385 -19.03 -9.35 -9.59
C ALA A 385 -20.33 -9.09 -8.82
N ALA A 386 -20.81 -10.05 -8.03
CA ALA A 386 -22.02 -9.91 -7.23
C ALA A 386 -21.86 -8.94 -6.04
N HIS A 387 -20.65 -8.82 -5.48
CA HIS A 387 -20.43 -8.10 -4.21
C HIS A 387 -19.52 -6.86 -4.31
N CYS A 388 -18.89 -6.59 -5.45
CA CYS A 388 -17.91 -5.52 -5.62
C CYS A 388 -18.25 -4.55 -6.79
N ALA A 389 -19.44 -4.63 -7.39
CA ALA A 389 -19.82 -3.72 -8.49
C ALA A 389 -20.39 -2.40 -7.95
N ILE A 390 -19.53 -1.39 -7.78
CA ILE A 390 -19.94 -0.06 -7.27
C ILE A 390 -19.80 1.07 -8.30
N ASP A 391 -19.08 0.88 -9.41
CA ASP A 391 -18.92 1.94 -10.43
C ASP A 391 -19.29 1.48 -11.86
N PRO A 392 -20.43 1.94 -12.40
CA PRO A 392 -20.84 1.69 -13.79
C PRO A 392 -19.82 2.17 -14.83
N ALA A 393 -18.99 3.17 -14.54
CA ALA A 393 -18.01 3.72 -15.50
C ALA A 393 -16.77 2.82 -15.65
N CYS A 394 -16.39 2.10 -14.60
CA CYS A 394 -15.28 1.13 -14.63
C CYS A 394 -15.66 -0.19 -15.31
N VAL A 395 -16.96 -0.49 -15.42
CA VAL A 395 -17.48 -1.67 -16.13
C VAL A 395 -17.06 -1.66 -17.60
N GLY A 396 -17.10 -0.50 -18.27
CA GLY A 396 -16.68 -0.39 -19.68
C GLY A 396 -15.20 -0.69 -19.90
N THR A 397 -14.32 -0.29 -18.97
CA THR A 397 -12.89 -0.63 -19.00
C THR A 397 -12.66 -2.12 -18.75
N LEU A 398 -13.44 -2.70 -17.83
CA LEU A 398 -13.46 -4.12 -17.52
C LEU A 398 -13.93 -4.95 -18.74
N GLU A 399 -14.98 -4.50 -19.42
CA GLU A 399 -15.47 -5.04 -20.68
C GLU A 399 -14.44 -4.94 -21.79
N GLU A 400 -13.73 -3.81 -21.94
CA GLU A 400 -12.70 -3.64 -22.97
C GLU A 400 -11.50 -4.58 -22.76
N GLN A 401 -11.01 -4.69 -21.52
CA GLN A 401 -9.91 -5.61 -21.16
C GLN A 401 -10.35 -7.07 -21.30
N TYR A 402 -11.58 -7.39 -20.90
CA TYR A 402 -12.22 -8.69 -21.10
C TYR A 402 -12.35 -9.03 -22.59
N ASN A 403 -12.78 -8.08 -23.43
CA ASN A 403 -12.94 -8.24 -24.88
C ASN A 403 -11.60 -8.43 -25.63
N LYS A 404 -10.52 -7.82 -25.14
CA LYS A 404 -9.15 -8.08 -25.62
C LYS A 404 -8.66 -9.49 -25.25
N LEU A 405 -9.00 -9.97 -24.05
CA LEU A 405 -8.71 -11.35 -23.60
C LEU A 405 -9.48 -12.40 -24.42
N VAL A 406 -10.73 -12.05 -24.75
CA VAL A 406 -11.70 -12.80 -25.54
C VAL A 406 -11.18 -13.07 -26.97
N SER A 407 -10.51 -12.12 -27.63
CA SER A 407 -10.11 -12.28 -29.04
C SER A 407 -8.98 -13.29 -29.32
N VAL A 408 -8.32 -13.85 -28.29
CA VAL A 408 -7.03 -14.57 -28.47
C VAL A 408 -7.12 -16.11 -28.61
N SER A 409 -8.24 -16.80 -28.28
CA SER A 409 -8.68 -18.17 -28.76
C SER A 409 -9.45 -19.02 -27.69
N PRO A 410 -10.35 -19.97 -28.08
CA PRO A 410 -11.44 -20.54 -27.27
C PRO A 410 -11.10 -21.50 -26.12
N ARG A 411 -11.29 -21.03 -24.88
CA ARG A 411 -12.35 -21.57 -24.03
C ARG A 411 -13.40 -20.47 -23.83
N GLN A 412 -13.92 -20.04 -24.96
CA GLN A 412 -15.05 -19.12 -25.18
C GLN A 412 -16.34 -19.48 -24.39
N ALA A 413 -16.30 -20.49 -23.51
CA ALA A 413 -17.34 -20.86 -22.57
C ALA A 413 -17.45 -19.91 -21.36
N PHE A 414 -16.37 -19.23 -20.96
CA PHE A 414 -16.47 -18.14 -19.98
C PHE A 414 -17.31 -16.96 -20.52
N LYS A 415 -17.47 -16.90 -21.86
CA LYS A 415 -18.08 -15.78 -22.58
C LYS A 415 -19.58 -15.84 -22.79
N TYR A 416 -20.27 -16.95 -22.50
CA TYR A 416 -21.73 -17.01 -22.70
C TYR A 416 -22.54 -16.85 -21.40
N GLN A 417 -21.89 -16.95 -20.23
CA GLN A 417 -22.59 -17.08 -18.93
C GLN A 417 -22.57 -15.82 -18.05
N ILE A 418 -21.57 -14.94 -18.20
CA ILE A 418 -21.68 -13.54 -17.76
C ILE A 418 -22.90 -12.86 -18.44
N ALA A 419 -23.28 -13.32 -19.62
CA ALA A 419 -24.34 -12.71 -20.43
C ALA A 419 -25.78 -12.93 -19.94
N ARG A 420 -26.06 -13.61 -18.80
CA ARG A 420 -27.47 -13.93 -18.49
C ARG A 420 -27.95 -13.97 -17.04
N CYS A 421 -27.15 -14.34 -16.04
CA CYS A 421 -27.69 -14.65 -14.71
C CYS A 421 -26.61 -14.29 -13.65
N ASN A 422 -26.71 -13.25 -12.81
CA ASN A 422 -27.45 -13.35 -11.53
C ASN A 422 -27.36 -12.07 -10.66
N CYS A 423 -27.36 -10.86 -11.25
CA CYS A 423 -27.73 -9.66 -10.49
C CYS A 423 -29.16 -9.25 -10.89
N PRO A 424 -30.18 -9.48 -10.04
CA PRO A 424 -31.57 -9.08 -10.31
C PRO A 424 -31.74 -7.59 -10.60
N ASN A 425 -30.80 -6.76 -10.14
CA ASN A 425 -30.82 -5.31 -10.36
C ASN A 425 -30.21 -4.85 -11.69
N ALA A 426 -29.45 -5.68 -12.42
CA ALA A 426 -28.86 -5.30 -13.71
C ALA A 426 -29.91 -5.17 -14.84
N SER A 427 -31.03 -5.89 -14.74
CA SER A 427 -32.12 -5.82 -15.72
C SER A 427 -32.83 -4.45 -15.77
N LYS A 428 -32.70 -3.63 -14.71
CA LYS A 428 -33.26 -2.26 -14.66
C LYS A 428 -32.35 -1.20 -15.28
N PHE A 429 -31.10 -1.55 -15.64
CA PHE A 429 -30.12 -0.60 -16.18
C PHE A 429 -29.99 -0.65 -17.71
N LEU A 430 -30.82 -1.44 -18.41
CA LEU A 430 -30.72 -1.66 -19.87
C LEU A 430 -31.89 -1.06 -20.67
N VAL A 431 -32.35 0.13 -20.29
CA VAL A 431 -33.13 1.00 -21.21
C VAL A 431 -32.42 2.35 -21.25
N LEU A 432 -31.43 2.48 -22.14
CA LEU A 432 -31.06 3.68 -22.90
C LEU A 432 -29.92 3.38 -23.87
#